data_AF-A0A7R9ZWJ3-F1
#
_entry.id   AF-A0A7R9ZWJ3-F1
#
_cell.length_a   1.000
_cell.length_b   1.000
_cell.length_c   1.000
_cell.angle_alpha   90.00
_cell.angle_beta   90.00
_cell.angle_gamma   90.00
#
_symmetry.space_group_name_H-M   'P 1'
#
loop_
_entity.id
_entity.type
_entity.pdbx_description
1 polymer ?
#
loop_
_entity_poly.entity_id
_entity_poly.type
_entity_poly.pdbx_seq_one_letter_code
_entity_poly.pdbx_strand_id
1 'polypeptide(L)'
;VEEFDRGRILHQEHLAIEPSDTSFSLYRRLLPVTASCARQVFGLCFGDGLPAGREQEGPASYHYRKLPFGGLVQPDWHDDQVERFIRAMHFPPFDGAAVLIGGERVLVDSLEDYQRLRQGAAECTA
;
A
#
# COMPACT_ATOMS: atom_id res chain seq x y z
N VAL A 1 17.75 16.34 14.17
CA VAL A 1 17.00 15.17 13.68
C VAL A 1 15.55 15.45 14.01
N GLU A 2 14.70 15.62 13.01
CA GLU A 2 13.25 15.72 13.25
C GLU A 2 12.71 14.31 13.54
N GLU A 3 11.88 14.19 14.56
CA GLU A 3 11.23 12.94 14.94
C GLU A 3 9.89 12.83 14.21
N PHE A 4 9.74 11.86 13.32
CA PHE A 4 8.52 11.64 12.53
C PHE A 4 7.64 10.56 13.16
N ASP A 5 6.34 10.83 13.24
CA ASP A 5 5.30 9.87 13.66
C ASP A 5 5.53 9.22 15.04
N ARG A 6 6.32 9.83 15.94
CA ARG A 6 6.63 9.30 17.29
C ARG A 6 5.66 9.72 18.40
N GLY A 7 4.62 10.48 18.07
CA GLY A 7 3.63 10.94 19.04
C GLY A 7 2.97 9.77 19.78
N ARG A 8 2.49 10.02 21.01
CA ARG A 8 1.71 9.03 21.75
C ARG A 8 0.38 8.77 21.04
N ILE A 9 -0.01 7.51 20.98
CA ILE A 9 -1.28 7.07 20.39
C ILE A 9 -2.41 7.42 21.36
N LEU A 10 -3.38 8.21 20.89
CA LEU A 10 -4.60 8.54 21.65
C LEU A 10 -5.70 7.50 21.45
N HIS A 11 -5.80 6.96 20.24
CA HIS A 11 -6.78 5.95 19.85
C HIS A 11 -6.29 5.23 18.58
N GLN A 12 -6.62 3.94 18.46
CA GLN A 12 -6.18 3.08 17.37
C GLN A 12 -7.20 1.97 17.13
N GLU A 13 -7.46 1.66 15.87
CA GLU A 13 -8.36 0.61 15.42
C GLU A 13 -7.62 -0.37 14.51
N HIS A 14 -8.15 -1.59 14.38
CA HIS A 14 -7.63 -2.61 13.47
C HIS A 14 -8.58 -2.81 12.29
N LEU A 15 -8.00 -3.02 11.11
CA LEU A 15 -8.74 -3.34 9.88
C LEU A 15 -8.07 -4.54 9.20
N ALA A 16 -8.86 -5.56 8.88
CA ALA A 16 -8.38 -6.71 8.11
C ALA A 16 -8.11 -6.32 6.66
N ILE A 17 -6.95 -6.73 6.15
CA ILE A 17 -6.59 -6.64 4.73
C ILE A 17 -7.02 -7.94 4.07
N GLU A 18 -7.95 -7.85 3.12
CA GLU A 18 -8.47 -9.00 2.40
C GLU A 18 -7.51 -9.40 1.27
N PRO A 19 -7.48 -10.68 0.86
CA PRO A 19 -6.64 -11.13 -0.25
C PRO A 19 -6.88 -10.36 -1.56
N SER A 20 -8.10 -9.86 -1.76
CA SER A 20 -8.50 -9.08 -2.94
C SER A 20 -8.32 -7.58 -2.79
N ASP A 21 -7.86 -7.07 -1.63
CA ASP A 21 -7.69 -5.63 -1.46
C ASP A 21 -6.63 -5.07 -2.40
N THR A 22 -6.96 -3.93 -2.98
CA THR A 22 -6.02 -3.04 -3.66
C THR A 22 -5.72 -1.84 -2.77
N SER A 23 -4.68 -1.06 -3.11
CA SER A 23 -4.47 0.23 -2.42
C SER A 23 -5.71 1.12 -2.49
N PHE A 24 -6.43 1.10 -3.61
CA PHE A 24 -7.68 1.84 -3.78
C PHE A 24 -8.82 1.34 -2.86
N SER A 25 -9.09 0.03 -2.83
CA SER A 25 -10.17 -0.52 -1.99
C SER A 25 -9.87 -0.34 -0.50
N LEU A 26 -8.62 -0.61 -0.10
CA LEU A 26 -8.16 -0.44 1.28
C LEU A 26 -8.25 1.02 1.71
N TYR A 27 -7.82 1.97 0.86
CA TYR A 27 -7.97 3.40 1.14
C TYR A 27 -9.43 3.78 1.38
N ARG A 28 -10.36 3.32 0.53
CA ARG A 28 -11.79 3.60 0.70
C ARG A 28 -12.38 3.01 1.98
N ARG A 29 -11.95 1.81 2.37
CA ARG A 29 -12.36 1.16 3.63
C ARG A 29 -11.77 1.86 4.86
N LEU A 30 -10.60 2.47 4.72
CA LEU A 30 -9.94 3.21 5.80
C LEU A 30 -10.68 4.51 6.15
N LEU A 31 -11.27 5.20 5.17
CA LEU A 31 -11.97 6.49 5.37
C LEU A 31 -13.00 6.50 6.51
N PRO A 32 -13.98 5.58 6.58
CA PRO A 32 -14.94 5.55 7.69
C PRO A 32 -14.29 5.22 9.04
N VAL A 33 -13.25 4.37 9.06
CA VAL A 33 -12.50 4.05 10.27
C VAL A 33 -11.77 5.28 10.78
N THR A 34 -11.06 5.99 9.91
CA THR A 34 -10.39 7.26 10.24
C THR A 34 -11.37 8.30 10.75
N ALA A 35 -12.55 8.44 10.12
CA ALA A 35 -13.59 9.35 10.57
C ALA A 35 -14.13 8.98 11.97
N SER A 36 -14.28 7.68 12.26
CA SER A 36 -14.67 7.19 13.58
C SER A 36 -13.61 7.52 14.63
N CYS A 37 -12.34 7.20 14.35
CA CYS A 37 -11.22 7.50 15.22
C CYS A 37 -11.12 9.00 15.54
N ALA A 38 -11.22 9.85 14.50
CA ALA A 38 -11.18 11.29 14.65
C ALA A 38 -12.34 11.79 15.53
N ARG A 39 -13.56 11.29 15.31
CA ARG A 39 -14.73 11.65 16.12
C ARG A 39 -14.54 11.30 17.58
N GLN A 40 -13.99 10.12 17.89
CA GLN A 40 -13.70 9.72 19.25
C GLN A 40 -12.68 10.64 19.92
N VAL A 41 -11.56 10.92 19.24
CA VAL A 41 -10.51 11.81 19.78
C VAL A 41 -11.02 13.23 19.96
N PHE A 42 -11.77 13.78 19.01
CA PHE A 42 -12.36 15.12 19.15
C PHE A 42 -13.41 15.17 20.26
N GLY A 43 -14.21 14.12 20.44
CA GLY A 43 -15.15 14.02 21.56
C GLY A 43 -14.44 14.13 22.91
N LEU A 44 -13.28 13.49 23.06
CA LEU A 44 -12.43 13.61 24.26
C LEU A 44 -11.84 15.02 24.37
N CYS A 45 -11.32 15.57 23.26
CA CYS A 45 -10.68 16.89 23.23
C CYS A 45 -11.61 18.02 23.69
N PHE A 46 -12.87 18.00 23.24
CA PHE A 46 -13.87 19.01 23.59
C PHE A 46 -14.70 18.67 24.84
N GLY A 47 -14.50 17.48 25.42
CA GLY A 47 -15.17 17.02 26.64
C GLY A 47 -14.23 17.06 27.85
N ASP A 48 -13.95 15.90 28.43
CA ASP A 48 -13.16 15.73 29.65
C ASP A 48 -11.64 15.96 29.45
N GLY A 49 -11.20 16.20 28.21
CA GLY A 49 -9.80 16.39 27.83
C GLY A 49 -9.18 15.14 27.20
N LEU A 50 -8.00 15.31 26.60
CA LEU A 50 -7.26 14.22 25.97
C LEU A 50 -6.55 13.34 27.01
N PRO A 51 -6.55 12.00 26.85
CA PRO A 51 -5.75 11.13 27.69
C PRO A 51 -4.25 11.33 27.42
N ALA A 52 -3.40 10.85 28.33
CA ALA A 52 -1.95 10.90 28.17
C ALA A 52 -1.41 10.10 26.96
N GLY A 53 -2.23 9.22 26.38
CA GLY A 53 -1.88 8.33 25.28
C GLY A 53 -0.94 7.19 25.68
N ARG A 54 -0.62 6.32 24.72
CA ARG A 54 0.34 5.21 24.87
C ARG A 54 1.49 5.30 23.88
N GLU A 55 2.62 4.70 24.21
CA GLU A 55 3.72 4.54 23.27
C GLU A 55 3.39 3.52 22.18
N GLN A 56 4.09 3.62 21.05
CA GLN A 56 4.00 2.62 19.98
C GLN A 56 4.76 1.35 20.39
N GLU A 57 4.17 0.20 20.09
CA GLU A 57 4.75 -1.11 20.37
C GLU A 57 5.16 -1.79 19.06
N GLY A 58 6.29 -2.51 19.07
CA GLY A 58 6.78 -3.29 17.94
C GLY A 58 7.88 -2.62 17.11
N PRO A 59 8.35 -3.28 16.04
CA PRO A 59 9.41 -2.77 15.19
C PRO A 59 8.92 -1.56 14.38
N ALA A 60 9.73 -0.50 14.35
CA ALA A 60 9.46 0.67 13.52
C ALA A 60 9.97 0.44 12.08
N SER A 61 9.26 1.05 11.12
CA SER A 61 9.68 1.12 9.73
C SER A 61 9.35 2.49 9.15
N TYR A 62 10.07 2.91 8.11
CA TYR A 62 9.85 4.18 7.44
C TYR A 62 9.81 3.98 5.93
N HIS A 63 8.77 4.53 5.31
CA HIS A 63 8.57 4.48 3.86
C HIS A 63 8.70 5.89 3.29
N TYR A 64 9.67 6.09 2.39
CA TYR A 64 9.89 7.37 1.73
C TYR A 64 8.71 7.73 0.80
N ARG A 65 8.58 9.03 0.50
CA ARG A 65 7.70 9.56 -0.56
C ARG A 65 8.23 9.23 -1.96
N LYS A 66 8.42 7.94 -2.24
CA LYS A 66 8.83 7.39 -3.53
C LYS A 66 7.87 6.27 -3.90
N LEU A 67 7.51 6.20 -5.17
CA LEU A 67 6.73 5.09 -5.70
C LEU A 67 7.51 3.78 -5.47
N PRO A 68 6.92 2.75 -4.83
CA PRO A 68 7.62 1.49 -4.60
C PRO A 68 8.20 0.94 -5.90
N PHE A 69 9.52 0.71 -5.92
CA PHE A 69 10.26 0.17 -7.07
C PHE A 69 10.01 0.92 -8.40
N GLY A 70 9.65 2.21 -8.34
CA GLY A 70 9.32 2.99 -9.54
C GLY A 70 8.07 2.50 -10.28
N GLY A 71 7.21 1.71 -9.62
CA GLY A 71 6.04 1.09 -10.24
C GLY A 71 6.37 -0.13 -11.12
N LEU A 72 7.60 -0.64 -11.06
CA LEU A 72 8.04 -1.79 -11.85
C LEU A 72 8.06 -3.08 -11.02
N VAL A 73 7.46 -4.12 -11.56
CA VAL A 73 7.61 -5.50 -11.08
C VAL A 73 9.08 -5.91 -11.22
N GLN A 74 9.66 -6.54 -10.19
CA GLN A 74 11.06 -6.97 -10.23
C GLN A 74 11.18 -8.39 -10.83
N PRO A 75 12.22 -8.68 -11.64
CA PRO A 75 12.36 -9.95 -12.35
C PRO A 75 12.54 -11.18 -11.46
N ASP A 76 13.09 -10.99 -10.25
CA ASP A 76 13.43 -12.04 -9.29
C ASP A 76 12.28 -12.36 -8.32
N TRP A 77 11.17 -11.65 -8.40
CA TRP A 77 10.01 -11.87 -7.53
C TRP A 77 9.26 -13.15 -7.86
N HIS A 78 8.81 -13.82 -6.81
CA HIS A 78 7.83 -14.90 -6.89
C HIS A 78 6.44 -14.35 -7.24
N ASP A 79 5.61 -15.20 -7.83
CA ASP A 79 4.26 -14.84 -8.29
C ASP A 79 3.39 -14.21 -7.19
N ASP A 80 3.53 -14.64 -5.94
CA ASP A 80 2.80 -14.07 -4.80
C ASP A 80 3.25 -12.63 -4.47
N GLN A 81 4.52 -12.32 -4.65
CA GLN A 81 5.05 -10.95 -4.51
C GLN A 81 4.58 -10.07 -5.66
N VAL A 82 4.59 -10.60 -6.89
CA VAL A 82 4.09 -9.90 -8.08
C VAL A 82 2.62 -9.55 -7.91
N GLU A 83 1.78 -10.53 -7.52
CA GLU A 83 0.35 -10.32 -7.30
C GLU A 83 0.08 -9.24 -6.25
N ARG A 84 0.77 -9.29 -5.11
CA ARG A 84 0.65 -8.26 -4.06
C ARG A 84 1.07 -6.88 -4.57
N PHE A 85 2.14 -6.81 -5.36
CA PHE A 85 2.61 -5.55 -5.92
C PHE A 85 1.61 -4.95 -6.92
N ILE A 86 1.04 -5.77 -7.81
CA ILE A 86 0.01 -5.33 -8.76
C ILE A 86 -1.19 -4.73 -8.01
N ARG A 87 -1.69 -5.41 -6.98
CA ARG A 87 -2.78 -4.88 -6.14
C ARG A 87 -2.38 -3.60 -5.38
N ALA A 88 -1.16 -3.53 -4.88
CA ALA A 88 -0.64 -2.34 -4.18
C ALA A 88 -0.46 -1.13 -5.12
N MET A 89 -0.21 -1.34 -6.41
CA MET A 89 -0.07 -0.28 -7.40
C MET A 89 -1.41 0.18 -7.99
N HIS A 90 -2.49 -0.58 -7.78
CA HIS A 90 -3.81 -0.21 -8.29
C HIS A 90 -4.43 0.96 -7.49
N PHE A 91 -4.39 2.15 -8.09
CA PHE A 91 -5.05 3.36 -7.56
C PHE A 91 -5.45 4.33 -8.70
N PRO A 92 -6.66 4.20 -9.28
CA PRO A 92 -7.11 5.13 -10.31
C PRO A 92 -7.18 6.59 -9.81
N PRO A 93 -6.80 7.59 -10.63
CA PRO A 93 -6.47 7.51 -12.06
C PRO A 93 -4.98 7.32 -12.36
N PHE A 94 -4.16 6.92 -11.38
CA PHE A 94 -2.73 6.71 -11.60
C PHE A 94 -2.46 5.40 -12.35
N ASP A 95 -1.33 5.37 -13.06
CA ASP A 95 -0.82 4.14 -13.67
C ASP A 95 -0.65 3.05 -12.59
N GLY A 96 -1.02 1.82 -12.96
CA GLY A 96 -0.79 0.64 -12.14
C GLY A 96 0.66 0.15 -12.17
N ALA A 97 0.82 -1.12 -11.81
CA ALA A 97 2.11 -1.80 -11.93
C ALA A 97 2.50 -1.96 -13.40
N ALA A 98 3.80 -2.07 -13.66
CA ALA A 98 4.33 -2.26 -15.00
C ALA A 98 5.50 -3.24 -15.00
N VAL A 99 5.80 -3.78 -16.18
CA VAL A 99 7.00 -4.56 -16.47
C VAL A 99 7.85 -3.85 -17.52
N LEU A 100 9.14 -4.19 -17.59
CA LEU A 100 10.04 -3.73 -18.63
C LEU A 100 10.24 -4.85 -19.66
N ILE A 101 9.85 -4.63 -20.91
CA ILE A 101 10.02 -5.59 -22.02
C ILE A 101 10.76 -4.88 -23.14
N GLY A 102 11.97 -5.36 -23.48
CA GLY A 102 12.78 -4.72 -24.51
C GLY A 102 13.15 -3.26 -24.22
N GLY A 103 13.15 -2.85 -22.94
CA GLY A 103 13.38 -1.46 -22.52
C GLY A 103 12.11 -0.59 -22.47
N GLU A 104 10.96 -1.12 -22.90
CA GLU A 104 9.68 -0.43 -22.88
C GLU A 104 8.87 -0.77 -21.63
N ARG A 105 8.20 0.23 -21.05
CA ARG A 105 7.32 0.07 -19.89
C ARG A 105 5.93 -0.35 -20.34
N VAL A 106 5.49 -1.54 -19.91
CA VAL A 106 4.17 -2.11 -20.25
C VAL A 106 3.36 -2.30 -18.98
N LEU A 107 2.16 -1.73 -18.90
CA LEU A 107 1.27 -1.87 -17.74
C LEU A 107 0.76 -3.30 -17.57
N VAL A 108 0.56 -3.72 -16.34
CA VAL A 108 -0.01 -5.02 -15.95
C VAL A 108 -1.08 -4.84 -14.89
N ASP A 109 -2.25 -5.43 -15.12
CA ASP A 109 -3.40 -5.30 -14.22
C ASP A 109 -3.66 -6.58 -13.40
N SER A 110 -3.06 -7.70 -13.77
CA SER A 110 -3.19 -8.98 -13.08
C SER A 110 -1.94 -9.86 -13.20
N LEU A 111 -1.85 -10.88 -12.33
CA LEU A 111 -0.79 -11.88 -12.40
C LEU A 111 -0.86 -12.66 -13.73
N GLU A 112 -2.06 -12.94 -14.25
CA GLU A 112 -2.25 -13.59 -15.55
C GLU A 112 -1.71 -12.74 -16.70
N ASP A 113 -1.93 -11.41 -16.67
CA ASP A 113 -1.34 -10.49 -17.66
C ASP A 113 0.18 -10.54 -17.63
N TYR A 114 0.75 -10.50 -16.42
CA TYR A 114 2.19 -10.60 -16.21
C TYR A 114 2.78 -11.91 -16.78
N GLN A 115 2.15 -13.05 -16.49
CA GLN A 115 2.62 -14.36 -16.96
C GLN A 115 2.54 -14.47 -18.49
N ARG A 116 1.46 -13.98 -19.11
CA ARG A 116 1.32 -13.93 -20.57
C ARG A 116 2.43 -13.10 -21.23
N LEU A 117 2.71 -11.92 -20.68
CA LEU A 117 3.78 -11.05 -21.18
C LEU A 117 5.17 -11.69 -21.06
N ARG A 118 5.44 -12.40 -19.95
CA ARG A 118 6.69 -13.15 -19.77
C ARG A 118 6.88 -14.28 -20.77
N GLN A 119 5.82 -15.04 -21.05
CA GLN A 119 5.87 -16.15 -22.01
C GLN A 119 6.11 -15.61 -23.43
N GLY A 120 5.38 -14.57 -23.86
CA GLY A 120 5.59 -13.95 -25.17
C GLY A 120 6.99 -13.35 -25.34
N ALA A 121 7.55 -12.75 -24.29
CA ALA A 121 8.93 -12.24 -24.33
C ALA A 121 9.98 -13.36 -24.45
N ALA A 122 9.75 -14.51 -23.81
CA ALA A 122 10.63 -15.67 -23.92
C ALA A 122 10.59 -16.30 -25.32
N GLU A 123 9.42 -16.34 -25.96
CA GLU A 123 9.25 -16.87 -27.32
C GLU A 123 9.88 -15.96 -28.40
N CYS A 124 9.90 -14.64 -28.20
CA CYS A 124 10.57 -13.71 -29.12
C CYS A 124 12.10 -13.68 -29.00
N THR A 125 12.68 -14.27 -27.94
CA THR A 125 14.13 -14.28 -27.68
C THR A 125 14.80 -15.64 -27.92
N ALA A 126 14.00 -16.67 -28.24
CA ALA A 126 14.45 -18.01 -28.61
C ALA A 126 14.59 -18.17 -30.13
#